data_AF-A0A6G9YTB2-F1
#
_entry.id   AF-A0A6G9YTB2-F1
#
_cell.length_a   1.000
_cell.length_b   1.000
_cell.length_c   1.000
_cell.angle_alpha   90.00
_cell.angle_beta   90.00
_cell.angle_gamma   90.00
#
_symmetry.space_group_name_H-M   'P 1'
#
loop_
_entity.id
_entity.type
_entity.pdbx_description
1 polymer ?
#
loop_
_entity_poly.entity_id
_entity_poly.type
_entity_poly.pdbx_seq_one_letter_code
_entity_poly.pdbx_strand_id
1 'polypeptide(L)'
;MEAAVDPELIQAAGMALASVIGAVTAWQAREVNKLRARIEALETQAADDKRRFRDAIRLIRALQHHIDELRTFLRLHLPGQEPPVARYRIPSSLQQEI
;
A
#
# COMPACT_ATOMS: atom_id res chain seq x y z
N MET A 1 66.51 -4.78 13.55
CA MET A 1 65.31 -4.48 14.35
C MET A 1 64.12 -4.98 13.55
N GLU A 2 63.73 -6.25 13.75
CA GLU A 2 62.48 -6.77 13.21
C GLU A 2 61.61 -7.15 14.41
N ALA A 3 60.51 -6.42 14.60
CA ALA A 3 59.47 -6.82 15.53
C ALA A 3 58.75 -8.00 14.86
N ALA A 4 59.11 -9.23 15.26
CA ALA A 4 58.38 -10.42 14.85
C ALA A 4 56.94 -10.28 15.36
N VAL A 5 56.00 -10.06 14.44
CA VAL A 5 54.58 -10.04 14.77
C VAL A 5 54.19 -11.47 15.13
N ASP A 6 53.69 -11.67 16.34
CA ASP A 6 53.30 -12.98 16.84
C ASP A 6 52.17 -13.58 15.96
N PRO A 7 52.36 -14.74 15.34
CA PRO A 7 51.35 -15.37 14.49
C PRO A 7 50.03 -15.65 15.23
N GLU A 8 50.07 -15.90 16.54
CA GLU A 8 48.85 -16.08 17.35
C GLU A 8 48.04 -14.78 17.44
N LEU A 9 48.70 -13.63 17.54
CA LEU A 9 48.05 -12.31 17.53
C LEU A 9 47.37 -12.03 16.19
N ILE A 10 48.02 -12.36 15.07
CA ILE A 10 47.45 -12.18 13.73
C ILE A 10 46.20 -13.07 13.55
N GLN A 11 46.27 -14.32 13.99
CA GLN A 11 45.16 -15.26 13.88
C GLN A 11 43.98 -14.84 14.77
N ALA A 12 44.23 -14.45 16.01
CA ALA A 12 43.21 -13.96 16.93
C ALA A 12 42.52 -12.69 16.38
N ALA A 13 43.29 -11.75 15.83
CA ALA A 13 42.76 -10.56 15.17
C ALA A 13 41.89 -10.93 13.95
N GLY A 14 42.34 -11.88 13.12
CA GLY A 14 41.57 -12.38 11.98
C GLY A 14 40.24 -13.02 12.38
N MET A 15 40.24 -13.85 13.43
CA MET A 15 39.02 -14.49 13.95
C MET A 15 38.05 -13.47 14.57
N ALA A 16 38.56 -12.47 15.29
CA ALA A 16 37.76 -11.40 15.85
C ALA A 16 37.07 -10.57 14.75
N LEU A 17 37.82 -10.18 13.71
CA LEU A 17 37.28 -9.45 12.55
C LEU A 17 36.21 -10.28 11.81
N ALA A 18 36.48 -11.55 11.54
CA ALA A 18 35.52 -12.44 10.89
C ALA A 18 34.22 -12.57 11.69
N SER A 19 34.32 -12.63 13.02
CA SER A 19 33.16 -12.71 13.93
C SER A 19 32.31 -11.45 13.89
N VAL A 20 32.94 -10.26 13.89
CA VAL A 20 32.23 -8.98 13.79
C VAL A 20 31.52 -8.86 12.44
N ILE A 21 32.21 -9.18 11.33
CA ILE A 21 31.61 -9.16 10.00
C ILE A 21 30.41 -10.12 9.94
N GLY A 22 30.57 -11.35 10.43
CA GLY A 22 29.48 -12.33 10.48
C GLY A 22 28.28 -11.84 11.28
N ALA A 23 28.50 -11.22 12.44
CA ALA A 23 27.44 -10.65 13.26
C ALA A 23 26.70 -9.49 12.55
N VAL A 24 27.44 -8.58 11.92
CA VAL A 24 26.84 -7.47 11.16
C VAL A 24 26.07 -7.97 9.95
N THR A 25 26.62 -8.93 9.19
CA THR A 25 25.94 -9.53 8.03
C THR A 25 24.65 -10.23 8.45
N ALA A 26 24.66 -10.98 9.56
CA ALA A 26 23.46 -11.62 10.09
C ALA A 26 22.40 -10.60 10.50
N TRP A 27 22.81 -9.50 11.15
CA TRP A 27 21.90 -8.41 11.51
C TRP A 27 21.32 -7.70 10.28
N GLN A 28 22.15 -7.38 9.28
CA GLN A 28 21.71 -6.79 8.02
C GLN A 28 20.72 -7.69 7.29
N ALA A 29 20.99 -9.00 7.20
CA ALA A 29 20.08 -9.95 6.57
C ALA A 29 18.72 -9.97 7.29
N ARG A 30 18.71 -9.89 8.62
CA ARG A 30 17.47 -9.82 9.41
C ARG A 30 16.67 -8.55 9.13
N GLU A 31 17.31 -7.38 9.10
CA GLU A 31 16.63 -6.11 8.79
C GLU A 31 16.11 -6.09 7.35
N VAL A 32 16.88 -6.61 6.38
CA VAL A 32 16.42 -6.76 4.99
C VAL A 32 15.18 -7.66 4.92
N ASN A 33 15.18 -8.80 5.62
CA ASN A 33 14.03 -9.70 5.64
C ASN A 33 12.79 -9.04 6.25
N LYS A 34 12.96 -8.26 7.31
CA LYS A 34 11.87 -7.49 7.94
C LYS A 34 11.29 -6.45 6.99
N LEU A 35 12.14 -5.73 6.26
CA LEU A 35 11.71 -4.74 5.27
C LEU A 35 10.98 -5.40 4.09
N ARG A 36 11.51 -6.52 3.59
CA ARG A 36 10.85 -7.30 2.52
C ARG A 36 9.46 -7.77 2.92
N ALA A 37 9.32 -8.35 4.11
CA ALA A 37 8.03 -8.78 4.64
C ALA A 37 7.04 -7.61 4.76
N ARG A 38 7.51 -6.42 5.15
CA ARG A 38 6.67 -5.23 5.24
C ARG A 38 6.24 -4.71 3.87
N ILE A 39 7.13 -4.74 2.87
CA ILE A 39 6.79 -4.38 1.49
C ILE A 39 5.73 -5.34 0.95
N GLU A 40 5.92 -6.64 1.11
CA GLU A 40 4.97 -7.67 0.66
C GLU A 40 3.57 -7.48 1.29
N ALA A 41 3.53 -7.17 2.59
CA ALA A 41 2.28 -6.86 3.29
C ALA A 41 1.60 -5.60 2.73
N LEU A 42 2.37 -4.53 2.46
CA LEU A 42 1.84 -3.30 1.88
C LEU A 42 1.34 -3.49 0.44
N GLU A 43 2.05 -4.28 -0.37
CA GLU A 43 1.64 -4.61 -1.73
C GLU A 43 0.34 -5.42 -1.74
N THR A 44 0.22 -6.40 -0.84
CA THR A 44 -0.99 -7.19 -0.66
C THR A 44 -2.17 -6.30 -0.24
N GLN A 45 -1.96 -5.43 0.75
CA GLN A 45 -2.97 -4.49 1.20
C GLN A 45 -3.42 -3.53 0.08
N ALA A 46 -2.48 -3.00 -0.70
CA ALA A 46 -2.80 -2.12 -1.82
C ALA A 46 -3.63 -2.83 -2.91
N ALA A 47 -3.34 -4.11 -3.18
CA ALA A 47 -4.11 -4.91 -4.11
C ALA A 47 -5.55 -5.15 -3.62
N ASP A 48 -5.73 -5.41 -2.32
CA ASP A 48 -7.04 -5.59 -1.70
C ASP A 48 -7.84 -4.29 -1.65
N ASP A 49 -7.20 -3.17 -1.27
CA ASP A 49 -7.84 -1.86 -1.26
C ASP A 49 -8.30 -1.46 -2.67
N LYS A 50 -7.48 -1.72 -3.71
CA LYS A 50 -7.89 -1.52 -5.11
C LYS A 50 -9.11 -2.35 -5.50
N ARG A 51 -9.24 -3.59 -5.01
CA ARG A 51 -10.43 -4.41 -5.25
C ARG A 51 -11.65 -3.80 -4.56
N ARG A 52 -11.53 -3.46 -3.28
CA ARG A 52 -12.60 -2.83 -2.49
C ARG A 52 -13.09 -1.52 -3.10
N PHE A 53 -12.17 -0.66 -3.55
CA PHE A 53 -12.55 0.58 -4.23
C PHE A 53 -13.31 0.32 -5.53
N ARG A 54 -12.86 -0.63 -6.36
CA ARG A 54 -13.61 -1.00 -7.58
C ARG A 54 -15.01 -1.51 -7.28
N ASP A 55 -15.18 -2.31 -6.24
CA ASP A 55 -16.51 -2.81 -5.86
C ASP A 55 -17.40 -1.69 -5.30
N ALA A 56 -16.84 -0.76 -4.52
CA ALA A 56 -17.55 0.42 -4.05
C ALA A 56 -18.01 1.32 -5.22
N ILE A 57 -17.15 1.55 -6.23
CA ILE A 57 -17.50 2.33 -7.43
C ILE A 57 -18.64 1.66 -8.20
N ARG A 58 -18.59 0.33 -8.38
CA ARG A 58 -19.66 -0.42 -9.03
C ARG A 58 -20.99 -0.27 -8.29
N LEU A 59 -20.96 -0.36 -6.97
CA LEU A 59 -22.14 -0.16 -6.13
C LEU A 59 -22.68 1.27 -6.27
N ILE A 60 -21.83 2.29 -6.22
CA ILE A 60 -22.24 3.69 -6.40
C ILE A 60 -22.92 3.89 -7.76
N ARG A 61 -22.37 3.32 -8.83
CA ARG A 61 -22.99 3.39 -10.17
C ARG A 61 -24.34 2.68 -10.23
N ALA A 62 -24.47 1.51 -9.60
CA ALA A 62 -25.75 0.80 -9.51
C ALA A 62 -26.80 1.61 -8.74
N LEU A 63 -26.40 2.24 -7.63
CA LEU A 63 -27.28 3.13 -6.85
C LEU A 63 -27.70 4.36 -7.65
N GLN A 64 -26.79 4.97 -8.42
CA GLN A 64 -27.11 6.09 -9.30
C GLN A 64 -28.15 5.68 -10.34
N HIS A 65 -27.94 4.54 -11.01
CA HIS A 65 -28.89 4.03 -11.99
C HIS A 65 -30.28 3.81 -11.36
N HIS A 66 -30.32 3.18 -10.20
CA HIS A 66 -31.57 2.95 -9.48
C HIS A 66 -32.27 4.27 -9.08
N ILE A 67 -31.51 5.29 -8.64
CA ILE A 67 -32.06 6.62 -8.37
C ILE A 67 -32.67 7.23 -9.63
N ASP A 68 -32.04 7.06 -10.79
CA ASP A 68 -32.56 7.60 -12.04
C ASP A 68 -33.82 6.86 -12.53
N GLU A 69 -33.92 5.55 -12.29
CA GLU A 69 -35.15 4.78 -12.49
C GLU A 69 -36.28 5.30 -11.59
N LEU A 70 -36.01 5.48 -10.29
CA LEU A 70 -36.97 6.03 -9.34
C LEU A 70 -37.42 7.44 -9.74
N ARG A 71 -36.50 8.30 -10.19
CA ARG A 71 -36.83 9.64 -10.68
C ARG A 71 -37.73 9.58 -11.91
N THR A 72 -37.46 8.66 -12.83
CA THR A 72 -38.28 8.46 -14.02
C THR A 72 -39.69 8.01 -13.63
N PHE A 73 -39.79 7.04 -12.72
CA PHE A 73 -41.07 6.59 -12.18
C PHE A 73 -41.85 7.71 -11.49
N LEU A 74 -41.19 8.53 -10.67
CA LEU A 74 -41.83 9.64 -9.97
C LEU A 74 -42.31 10.74 -10.94
N ARG A 75 -41.55 11.05 -11.99
CA ARG A 75 -41.94 12.02 -13.02
C ARG A 75 -43.22 11.65 -13.77
N LEU A 76 -43.51 10.35 -13.91
CA LEU A 76 -44.78 9.90 -14.48
C LEU A 76 -45.98 10.29 -13.60
N HIS A 77 -45.79 10.42 -12.29
CA HIS A 77 -46.85 10.68 -11.32
C HIS A 77 -46.92 12.16 -10.88
N LEU A 78 -45.79 12.87 -10.88
CA LEU A 78 -45.70 14.31 -10.60
C LEU A 78 -44.93 15.04 -11.72
N PRO A 79 -45.60 15.38 -12.84
CA PRO A 79 -44.96 16.13 -13.91
C PRO A 79 -44.57 17.54 -13.43
N GLY A 80 -43.29 17.90 -13.58
CA GLY A 80 -42.78 19.25 -13.29
C GLY A 80 -41.92 19.39 -12.02
N GLN A 81 -41.79 18.35 -11.20
CA GLN A 81 -40.79 18.35 -10.13
C GLN A 81 -39.44 17.82 -10.65
N GLU A 82 -38.41 18.66 -10.55
CA GLU A 82 -37.03 18.22 -10.75
C GLU A 82 -36.35 17.99 -9.40
N PRO A 83 -35.55 16.91 -9.27
CA PRO A 83 -34.75 16.71 -8.07
C PRO A 83 -33.74 17.86 -7.93
N PRO A 84 -33.44 18.29 -6.69
CA PRO A 84 -32.47 19.35 -6.46
C PRO A 84 -31.11 18.97 -7.02
N VAL A 85 -30.42 19.95 -7.60
CA VAL A 85 -29.06 19.77 -8.13
C VAL A 85 -28.14 19.32 -6.99
N ALA A 86 -27.31 18.31 -7.29
CA ALA A 86 -26.31 17.79 -6.37
C ALA A 86 -25.37 18.90 -5.87
N ARG A 87 -25.24 19.03 -4.54
CA ARG A 87 -24.37 20.02 -3.88
C ARG A 87 -23.12 19.38 -3.27
N TYR A 88 -22.44 18.50 -4.01
CA TYR A 88 -21.16 17.93 -3.59
C TYR A 88 -20.02 18.39 -4.48
N ARG A 89 -18.85 18.59 -3.88
CA ARG A 89 -17.61 18.85 -4.61
C ARG A 89 -16.89 17.53 -4.82
N ILE A 90 -16.66 17.17 -6.08
CA ILE A 90 -15.88 15.98 -6.42
C ILE A 90 -14.41 16.29 -6.12
N PRO A 91 -13.75 15.51 -5.25
CA PRO A 91 -12.31 15.65 -5.00
C PRO A 91 -11.50 15.45 -6.29
N SER A 92 -10.42 16.20 -6.47
CA SER A 92 -9.55 16.09 -7.66
C SER A 92 -9.00 14.68 -7.86
N SER A 93 -8.73 13.97 -6.77
CA SER A 93 -8.24 12.58 -6.78
C SER A 93 -9.23 11.57 -7.37
N LEU A 94 -10.52 11.92 -7.50
CA LEU A 94 -11.57 11.02 -7.98
C LEU A 94 -12.10 11.40 -9.37
N GLN A 95 -11.54 12.44 -10.00
CA GLN A 95 -12.03 12.92 -11.31
C GLN A 95 -11.81 11.94 -12.46
N GLN A 96 -10.79 11.08 -12.38
CA GLN A 96 -10.49 10.09 -13.42
C GLN A 96 -11.37 8.84 -13.37
N GLU A 97 -12.14 8.65 -12.29
CA GLU A 97 -12.95 7.45 -12.07
C GLU A 97 -14.46 7.66 -12.34
N ILE A 98 -14.84 8.90 -12.66
CA ILE A 98 -16.17 9.28 -13.15
C ILE A 98 -16.27 8.93 -14.62
#